data_AF-A0A9E3UXQ0-F1
#
_entry.id   AF-A0A9E3UXQ0-F1
#
_cell.length_a   1.000
_cell.length_b   1.000
_cell.length_c   1.000
_cell.angle_alpha   90.00
_cell.angle_beta   90.00
_cell.angle_gamma   90.00
#
_symmetry.space_group_name_H-M   'P 1'
#
loop_
_entity.id
_entity.type
_entity.pdbx_description
1 polymer ?
#
loop_
_entity_poly.entity_id
_entity_poly.type
_entity_poly.pdbx_seq_one_letter_code
_entity_poly.pdbx_strand_id
1 'polypeptide(L)'
;SMSTRRPRSWALRPRPEDLEDRRLLSVVYRGTDIDGDTYELKLVGGGDLRVTALNAAGNPATPNEPALIDKIEIGGPSPESTRLIGKVLQKGPNGDGRVFFQTLDVLGGASENIAGANGMLAIDMPDFYLGHTSTTAPTANQPAGEIRIPDGIVTLRFGGIDTTFTPPGGTPLNQNNMSDQFTVTLGLPRTTGTSIIVNKVVTDAQPAQMPSGQPTQDSATFDVTGRLNLFQANEIDGNTTVTPLPNGLQGNGGTIVVSHSDPSGTVTGQIGFARVLGNATNYSVQTNDKVTGFYIGGETNNVHLLAPNGSRLIGFGKGMDTANILTHAIVNLRANRGALNSTVQVDRNVGNVAIGGDVVDTRFLTGLRQNLAQIFQSQQLPMTAPRAQPGGSFQSVLIAGDVTDSTFSASVDPGADGYGSSDDLVFPHGFINAKVEGKIENTLAGAPTQKAFFAHVVNLSHGPVTPPEIPEAPFPHPNAPPNFPRVAKGLQPAGLSSGNPPATAGHATTTAHRAGLTAHPTGSSARALQGKKTTPHGQAPEHR
;
A
#
# COMPACT_ATOMS: atom_id res chain seq x y z
N SER A 1 -70.79 14.51 -27.31
CA SER A 1 -69.64 14.92 -28.14
C SER A 1 -68.51 15.36 -27.23
N MET A 2 -67.34 14.73 -27.38
CA MET A 2 -66.00 14.93 -26.77
C MET A 2 -65.47 13.62 -26.18
N SER A 3 -64.76 12.86 -27.02
CA SER A 3 -63.93 11.72 -26.65
C SER A 3 -62.47 12.14 -26.74
N THR A 4 -61.78 12.25 -25.60
CA THR A 4 -60.34 12.49 -25.50
C THR A 4 -59.57 11.23 -25.93
N ARG A 5 -59.10 11.19 -27.19
CA ARG A 5 -58.14 10.16 -27.64
C ARG A 5 -56.73 10.53 -27.17
N ARG A 6 -56.16 9.71 -26.29
CA ARG A 6 -54.73 9.70 -25.96
C ARG A 6 -53.90 9.49 -27.23
N PRO A 7 -52.79 10.23 -27.44
CA PRO A 7 -51.86 9.91 -28.53
C PRO A 7 -51.17 8.57 -28.24
N ARG A 8 -51.24 7.66 -29.21
CA ARG A 8 -50.52 6.38 -29.17
C ARG A 8 -49.04 6.69 -29.34
N SER A 9 -48.23 6.34 -28.35
CA SER A 9 -46.77 6.32 -28.47
C SER A 9 -46.38 5.31 -29.54
N TRP A 10 -45.91 5.77 -30.70
CA TRP A 10 -45.11 4.94 -31.59
C TRP A 10 -43.79 4.67 -30.87
N ALA A 11 -43.73 3.49 -30.26
CA ALA A 11 -42.52 2.93 -29.71
C ALA A 11 -41.41 3.01 -30.77
N LEU A 12 -40.32 3.69 -30.41
CA LEU A 12 -39.02 3.56 -31.03
C LEU A 12 -38.72 2.06 -31.15
N ARG A 13 -38.88 1.51 -32.37
CA ARG A 13 -38.26 0.24 -32.68
C ARG A 13 -36.76 0.54 -32.75
N PRO A 14 -35.92 -0.11 -31.93
CA PRO A 14 -34.49 0.05 -32.02
C PRO A 14 -34.05 -0.27 -33.46
N ARG A 15 -33.14 0.52 -33.99
CA ARG A 15 -32.63 0.30 -35.35
C ARG A 15 -31.88 -1.04 -35.37
N PRO A 16 -31.77 -1.72 -36.51
CA PRO A 16 -30.92 -2.91 -36.64
C PRO A 16 -29.49 -2.67 -36.13
N GLU A 17 -28.96 -1.44 -36.30
CA GLU A 17 -27.67 -1.02 -35.75
C GLU A 17 -27.63 -1.09 -34.21
N ASP A 18 -28.72 -0.75 -33.51
CA ASP A 18 -28.82 -0.80 -32.03
C ASP A 18 -28.90 -2.23 -31.47
N LEU A 19 -29.07 -3.25 -32.33
CA LEU A 19 -29.12 -4.66 -31.93
C LEU A 19 -27.73 -5.31 -31.93
N GLU A 20 -26.79 -4.81 -32.71
CA GLU A 20 -25.40 -5.30 -32.71
C GLU A 20 -24.64 -4.82 -31.47
N ASP A 21 -24.87 -3.57 -31.03
CA ASP A 21 -24.34 -3.00 -29.79
C ASP A 21 -24.87 -3.68 -28.51
N ARG A 22 -25.94 -4.48 -28.60
CA ARG A 22 -26.58 -5.17 -27.46
C ARG A 22 -26.24 -6.65 -27.33
N ARG A 23 -25.50 -7.23 -28.27
CA ARG A 23 -24.83 -8.51 -28.00
C ARG A 23 -23.63 -8.19 -27.13
N LEU A 24 -23.79 -8.38 -25.81
CA LEU A 24 -22.67 -8.62 -24.90
C LEU A 24 -21.89 -9.81 -25.47
N LEU A 25 -20.93 -9.54 -26.35
CA LEU A 25 -19.93 -10.49 -26.75
C LEU A 25 -19.23 -10.90 -25.46
N SER A 26 -19.30 -12.18 -25.15
CA SER A 26 -18.58 -12.72 -24.01
C SER A 26 -17.85 -13.98 -24.44
N VAL A 27 -16.55 -13.99 -24.22
CA VAL A 27 -15.69 -15.13 -24.46
C VAL A 27 -15.41 -15.77 -23.11
N VAL A 28 -15.52 -17.09 -23.03
CA VAL A 28 -15.26 -17.86 -21.80
C VAL A 28 -14.15 -18.86 -22.08
N TYR A 29 -13.13 -18.83 -21.25
CA TYR A 29 -12.08 -19.82 -21.18
C TYR A 29 -12.18 -20.57 -19.85
N ARG A 30 -11.97 -21.89 -19.88
CA ARG A 30 -11.93 -22.74 -18.68
C ARG A 30 -10.67 -23.58 -18.71
N GLY A 31 -10.11 -23.82 -17.54
CA GLY A 31 -8.93 -24.65 -17.36
C GLY A 31 -8.94 -25.35 -16.01
N THR A 32 -7.92 -26.19 -15.82
CA THR A 32 -7.62 -26.87 -14.56
C THR A 32 -6.19 -26.55 -14.21
N ASP A 33 -5.95 -26.01 -13.01
CA ASP A 33 -4.62 -25.74 -12.49
C ASP A 33 -3.91 -27.06 -12.13
N ILE A 34 -2.59 -27.01 -11.96
CA ILE A 34 -1.73 -28.17 -11.73
C ILE A 34 -2.03 -28.92 -10.42
N ASP A 35 -2.67 -28.25 -9.47
CA ASP A 35 -3.12 -28.81 -8.19
C ASP A 35 -4.57 -29.36 -8.24
N GLY A 36 -5.24 -29.23 -9.39
CA GLY A 36 -6.59 -29.71 -9.65
C GLY A 36 -7.70 -28.67 -9.47
N ASP A 37 -7.38 -27.41 -9.16
CA ASP A 37 -8.37 -26.33 -9.12
C ASP A 37 -8.93 -26.04 -10.51
N THR A 38 -10.26 -26.01 -10.64
CA THR A 38 -10.89 -25.63 -11.92
C THR A 38 -11.24 -24.15 -11.90
N TYR A 39 -10.98 -23.45 -13.00
CA TYR A 39 -11.16 -22.01 -13.08
C TYR A 39 -11.84 -21.56 -14.37
N GLU A 40 -12.37 -20.34 -14.34
CA GLU A 40 -13.03 -19.69 -15.47
C GLU A 40 -12.51 -18.27 -15.63
N LEU A 41 -12.13 -17.91 -16.85
CA LEU A 41 -11.87 -16.54 -17.29
C LEU A 41 -12.95 -16.14 -18.30
N LYS A 42 -13.63 -15.04 -18.03
CA LYS A 42 -14.71 -14.52 -18.87
C LYS A 42 -14.42 -13.08 -19.26
N LEU A 43 -14.22 -12.84 -20.55
CA LEU A 43 -14.21 -11.50 -21.12
C LEU A 43 -15.66 -11.08 -21.40
N VAL A 44 -16.05 -9.89 -20.97
CA VAL A 44 -17.38 -9.31 -21.20
C VAL A 44 -17.20 -7.97 -21.90
N GLY A 45 -17.86 -7.78 -23.05
CA GLY A 45 -17.71 -6.58 -23.88
C GLY A 45 -16.92 -6.87 -25.16
N GLY A 46 -16.56 -5.83 -25.90
CA GLY A 46 -15.77 -5.98 -27.12
C GLY A 46 -14.33 -6.45 -26.83
N GLY A 47 -13.77 -7.22 -27.76
CA GLY A 47 -12.39 -7.70 -27.71
C GLY A 47 -12.29 -9.22 -27.76
N ASP A 48 -11.06 -9.69 -27.95
CA ASP A 48 -10.70 -11.10 -28.00
C ASP A 48 -9.98 -11.51 -26.72
N LEU A 49 -10.20 -12.74 -26.27
CA LEU A 49 -9.49 -13.36 -25.16
C LEU A 49 -8.71 -14.58 -25.67
N ARG A 50 -7.41 -14.60 -25.41
CA ARG A 50 -6.53 -15.75 -25.66
C ARG A 50 -5.82 -16.11 -24.36
N VAL A 51 -5.78 -17.41 -24.06
CA VAL A 51 -5.11 -17.93 -22.88
C VAL A 51 -4.20 -19.07 -23.31
N THR A 52 -2.92 -18.95 -23.01
CA THR A 52 -1.91 -19.99 -23.23
C THR A 52 -1.56 -20.58 -21.88
N ALA A 53 -1.74 -21.90 -21.75
CA ALA A 53 -1.39 -22.64 -20.54
C ALA A 53 -0.33 -23.70 -20.87
N LEU A 54 0.59 -23.93 -19.92
CA LEU A 54 1.67 -24.90 -20.03
C LEU A 54 1.49 -26.01 -18.99
N ASN A 55 1.62 -27.25 -19.43
CA ASN A 55 1.62 -28.40 -18.52
C ASN A 55 2.91 -28.47 -17.70
N ALA A 56 3.00 -29.43 -16.78
CA ALA A 56 4.17 -29.65 -15.93
C ALA A 56 5.49 -29.87 -16.71
N ALA A 57 5.41 -30.27 -17.98
CA ALA A 57 6.58 -30.45 -18.83
C ALA A 57 6.94 -29.19 -19.64
N GLY A 58 6.24 -28.06 -19.43
CA GLY A 58 6.46 -26.81 -20.15
C GLY A 58 5.90 -26.79 -21.58
N ASN A 59 5.03 -27.73 -21.94
CA ASN A 59 4.41 -27.80 -23.27
C ASN A 59 3.00 -27.21 -23.24
N PRO A 60 2.48 -26.66 -24.37
CA PRO A 60 1.10 -26.19 -24.45
C PRO A 60 0.11 -27.26 -24.00
N ALA A 61 -0.72 -26.93 -23.02
CA ALA A 61 -1.68 -27.84 -22.42
C ALA A 61 -2.93 -28.02 -23.29
N THR A 62 -3.48 -29.23 -23.27
CA THR A 62 -4.78 -29.49 -23.91
C THR A 62 -5.96 -29.05 -23.02
N PRO A 63 -7.18 -28.80 -23.55
CA PRO A 63 -8.29 -28.15 -22.83
C PRO A 63 -8.82 -28.81 -21.53
N ASN A 64 -8.27 -29.93 -21.07
CA ASN A 64 -8.62 -30.58 -19.79
C ASN A 64 -7.39 -31.07 -19.02
N GLU A 65 -6.20 -30.66 -19.44
CA GLU A 65 -4.95 -31.06 -18.81
C GLU A 65 -4.60 -30.06 -17.70
N PRO A 66 -4.19 -30.53 -16.51
CA PRO A 66 -3.69 -29.67 -15.44
C PRO A 66 -2.49 -28.85 -15.92
N ALA A 67 -2.59 -27.53 -15.80
CA ALA A 67 -1.62 -26.60 -16.38
C ALA A 67 -1.60 -25.25 -15.67
N LEU A 68 -0.43 -24.61 -15.69
CA LEU A 68 -0.26 -23.22 -15.24
C LEU A 68 -0.47 -22.26 -16.41
N ILE A 69 -0.97 -21.05 -16.13
CA ILE A 69 -1.21 -20.07 -17.20
C ILE A 69 0.09 -19.34 -17.52
N ASP A 70 0.63 -19.51 -18.71
CA ASP A 70 1.78 -18.74 -19.15
C ASP A 70 1.35 -17.32 -19.55
N LYS A 71 0.31 -17.21 -20.38
CA LYS A 71 -0.13 -15.91 -20.93
C LYS A 71 -1.65 -15.76 -20.98
N ILE A 72 -2.14 -14.62 -20.52
CA ILE A 72 -3.48 -14.09 -20.78
C ILE A 72 -3.33 -12.89 -21.71
N GLU A 73 -3.94 -12.93 -22.88
CA GLU A 73 -3.88 -11.85 -23.87
C GLU A 73 -5.30 -11.37 -24.19
N ILE A 74 -5.52 -10.06 -24.08
CA ILE A 74 -6.76 -9.39 -24.46
C ILE A 74 -6.47 -8.46 -25.63
N GLY A 75 -7.13 -8.70 -26.76
CA GLY A 75 -6.98 -7.89 -27.97
C GLY A 75 -8.19 -6.99 -28.23
N GLY A 76 -7.95 -5.73 -28.56
CA GLY A 76 -8.99 -4.80 -29.01
C GLY A 76 -10.12 -4.55 -28.00
N PRO A 77 -9.84 -4.35 -26.69
CA PRO A 77 -10.89 -4.04 -25.73
C PRO A 77 -11.63 -2.76 -26.12
N SER A 78 -12.93 -2.74 -25.91
CA SER A 78 -13.73 -1.52 -25.98
C SER A 78 -13.53 -0.69 -24.71
N PRO A 79 -13.12 0.59 -24.82
CA PRO A 79 -12.89 1.44 -23.67
C PRO A 79 -14.14 1.53 -22.78
N GLU A 80 -13.96 1.52 -21.46
CA GLU A 80 -15.03 1.70 -20.46
C GLU A 80 -16.15 0.65 -20.45
N SER A 81 -16.14 -0.34 -21.33
CA SER A 81 -17.16 -1.39 -21.38
C SER A 81 -16.60 -2.79 -21.18
N THR A 82 -15.39 -3.05 -21.72
CA THR A 82 -14.77 -4.37 -21.60
C THR A 82 -14.34 -4.67 -20.17
N ARG A 83 -14.54 -5.91 -19.73
CA ARG A 83 -14.12 -6.42 -18.42
C ARG A 83 -13.64 -7.85 -18.52
N LEU A 84 -12.54 -8.17 -17.84
CA LEU A 84 -12.14 -9.56 -17.58
C LEU A 84 -12.58 -9.97 -16.18
N ILE A 85 -13.23 -11.12 -16.07
CA ILE A 85 -13.67 -11.70 -14.80
C ILE A 85 -13.04 -13.07 -14.66
N GLY A 86 -12.28 -13.29 -13.59
CA GLY A 86 -11.70 -14.59 -13.23
C GLY A 86 -12.30 -15.13 -11.94
N LYS A 87 -12.55 -16.43 -11.88
CA LYS A 87 -12.94 -17.12 -10.63
C LYS A 87 -12.44 -18.56 -10.62
N VAL A 88 -12.13 -19.07 -9.43
CA VAL A 88 -12.03 -20.51 -9.20
C VAL A 88 -13.45 -21.07 -9.06
N LEU A 89 -13.79 -22.05 -9.91
CA LEU A 89 -15.11 -22.70 -9.94
C LEU A 89 -15.24 -23.76 -8.87
N GLN A 90 -14.20 -24.60 -8.74
CA GLN A 90 -14.16 -25.69 -7.79
C GLN A 90 -12.71 -25.93 -7.38
N LYS A 91 -12.52 -25.96 -6.07
CA LYS A 91 -11.25 -26.34 -5.45
C LYS A 91 -11.02 -27.85 -5.59
N GLY A 92 -9.88 -28.25 -6.13
CA GLY A 92 -9.43 -29.62 -6.25
C GLY A 92 -9.09 -30.24 -4.89
N PRO A 93 -8.93 -31.58 -4.80
CA PRO A 93 -8.62 -32.27 -3.55
C PRO A 93 -7.32 -31.79 -2.87
N ASN A 94 -6.34 -31.38 -3.67
CA ASN A 94 -5.05 -30.86 -3.21
C ASN A 94 -4.89 -29.38 -3.49
N GLY A 95 -5.93 -28.73 -4.00
CA GLY A 95 -5.83 -27.36 -4.45
C GLY A 95 -5.63 -26.39 -3.31
N ASP A 96 -5.12 -25.20 -3.60
CA ASP A 96 -4.99 -24.14 -2.62
C ASP A 96 -6.10 -23.06 -2.76
N GLY A 97 -6.84 -23.07 -3.87
CA GLY A 97 -7.85 -22.07 -4.23
C GLY A 97 -7.28 -20.90 -5.02
N ARG A 98 -6.06 -21.03 -5.55
CA ARG A 98 -5.34 -20.00 -6.30
C ARG A 98 -5.05 -20.52 -7.70
N VAL A 99 -4.90 -19.60 -8.65
CA VAL A 99 -4.47 -19.92 -10.02
C VAL A 99 -3.32 -19.02 -10.38
N PHE A 100 -2.18 -19.60 -10.75
CA PHE A 100 -1.00 -18.82 -11.12
C PHE A 100 -1.00 -18.49 -12.60
N PHE A 101 -0.62 -17.25 -12.91
CA PHE A 101 -0.33 -16.82 -14.27
C PHE A 101 0.97 -16.02 -14.33
N GLN A 102 1.70 -16.10 -15.45
CA GLN A 102 2.96 -15.38 -15.62
C GLN A 102 2.83 -14.05 -16.36
N THR A 103 2.01 -13.99 -17.41
CA THR A 103 1.84 -12.75 -18.20
C THR A 103 0.37 -12.41 -18.42
N LEU A 104 0.00 -11.14 -18.24
CA LEU A 104 -1.26 -10.57 -18.71
C LEU A 104 -0.99 -9.35 -19.59
N ASP A 105 -1.32 -9.47 -20.87
CA ASP A 105 -1.20 -8.38 -21.84
C ASP A 105 -2.57 -7.89 -22.29
N VAL A 106 -2.77 -6.58 -22.25
CA VAL A 106 -3.89 -5.93 -22.94
C VAL A 106 -3.33 -5.17 -24.14
N LEU A 107 -3.54 -5.73 -25.32
CA LEU A 107 -3.16 -5.12 -26.59
C LEU A 107 -4.23 -4.08 -26.95
N GLY A 108 -3.77 -2.88 -27.32
CA GLY A 108 -4.56 -1.65 -27.33
C GLY A 108 -5.95 -1.73 -27.95
N GLY A 109 -6.83 -0.83 -27.50
CA GLY A 109 -8.25 -0.84 -27.85
C GLY A 109 -8.56 -0.60 -29.32
N ALA A 110 -9.70 -1.13 -29.80
CA ALA A 110 -10.24 -0.79 -31.11
C ALA A 110 -10.81 0.63 -31.07
N SER A 111 -10.05 1.64 -31.51
CA SER A 111 -10.55 3.01 -31.65
C SER A 111 -9.69 3.82 -32.63
N GLU A 112 -10.34 4.37 -33.65
CA GLU A 112 -9.72 5.11 -34.75
C GLU A 112 -9.24 6.53 -34.39
N ASN A 113 -9.40 7.03 -33.15
CA ASN A 113 -9.35 8.49 -32.95
C ASN A 113 -8.53 9.10 -31.81
N ILE A 114 -8.01 8.37 -30.81
CA ILE A 114 -7.16 9.00 -29.77
C ILE A 114 -6.11 8.01 -29.25
N ALA A 115 -4.83 8.37 -29.34
CA ALA A 115 -3.74 7.63 -28.71
C ALA A 115 -3.76 7.81 -27.19
N GLY A 116 -3.65 6.71 -26.42
CA GLY A 116 -3.36 6.73 -24.98
C GLY A 116 -4.54 6.92 -24.02
N ALA A 117 -5.78 6.60 -24.42
CA ALA A 117 -6.96 6.75 -23.56
C ALA A 117 -8.06 5.72 -23.85
N ASN A 118 -7.69 4.47 -24.14
CA ASN A 118 -8.61 3.41 -24.59
C ASN A 118 -8.68 2.21 -23.63
N GLY A 119 -8.27 2.42 -22.38
CA GLY A 119 -8.16 1.38 -21.38
C GLY A 119 -9.46 0.61 -21.12
N MET A 120 -9.30 -0.67 -20.80
CA MET A 120 -10.38 -1.53 -20.35
C MET A 120 -11.00 -0.99 -19.04
N LEU A 121 -12.28 -1.30 -18.78
CA LEU A 121 -12.92 -0.84 -17.55
C LEU A 121 -12.36 -1.56 -16.32
N ALA A 122 -12.33 -2.89 -16.34
CA ALA A 122 -11.93 -3.66 -15.15
C ALA A 122 -11.35 -5.03 -15.47
N ILE A 123 -10.44 -5.47 -14.59
CA ILE A 123 -10.03 -6.86 -14.43
C ILE A 123 -10.39 -7.21 -12.98
N ASP A 124 -11.18 -8.26 -12.79
CA ASP A 124 -11.59 -8.76 -11.48
C ASP A 124 -11.38 -10.27 -11.42
N MET A 125 -10.20 -10.67 -10.94
CA MET A 125 -9.74 -12.06 -10.86
C MET A 125 -9.08 -12.33 -9.50
N PRO A 126 -9.81 -12.17 -8.38
CA PRO A 126 -9.24 -12.12 -7.02
C PRO A 126 -8.52 -13.40 -6.57
N ASP A 127 -8.75 -14.53 -7.24
CA ASP A 127 -8.10 -15.81 -6.95
C ASP A 127 -6.90 -16.10 -7.86
N PHE A 128 -6.58 -15.18 -8.78
CA PHE A 128 -5.49 -15.34 -9.74
C PHE A 128 -4.26 -14.56 -9.28
N TYR A 129 -3.14 -15.25 -9.15
CA TYR A 129 -1.88 -14.72 -8.64
C TYR A 129 -0.84 -14.63 -9.76
N LEU A 130 -0.15 -13.50 -9.81
CA LEU A 130 1.01 -13.34 -10.68
C LEU A 130 2.18 -14.10 -10.07
N GLY A 131 2.74 -15.05 -10.82
CA GLY A 131 3.85 -15.89 -10.38
C GLY A 131 4.66 -16.38 -11.58
N HIS A 132 5.83 -16.96 -11.32
CA HIS A 132 6.64 -17.55 -12.38
C HIS A 132 6.11 -18.94 -12.72
N THR A 133 5.55 -19.13 -13.92
CA THR A 133 4.93 -20.41 -14.32
C THR A 133 5.79 -21.23 -15.26
N SER A 134 6.82 -20.63 -15.84
CA SER A 134 7.81 -21.29 -16.70
C SER A 134 8.73 -22.22 -15.91
N THR A 135 9.05 -23.39 -16.46
CA THR A 135 10.07 -24.29 -15.88
C THR A 135 11.50 -23.78 -16.12
N THR A 136 11.66 -22.85 -17.06
CA THR A 136 12.93 -22.23 -17.38
C THR A 136 13.07 -20.94 -16.58
N ALA A 137 14.19 -20.80 -15.86
CA ALA A 137 14.49 -19.60 -15.08
C ALA A 137 14.45 -18.34 -15.97
N PRO A 138 14.04 -17.17 -15.43
CA PRO A 138 14.05 -15.91 -16.16
C PRO A 138 15.43 -15.61 -16.74
N THR A 139 15.48 -14.87 -17.85
CA THR A 139 16.76 -14.36 -18.37
C THR A 139 17.00 -12.96 -17.83
N ALA A 140 18.28 -12.58 -17.73
CA ALA A 140 18.64 -11.24 -17.27
C ALA A 140 17.90 -10.15 -18.07
N ASN A 141 17.26 -9.21 -17.35
CA ASN A 141 16.44 -8.10 -17.88
C ASN A 141 15.05 -8.48 -18.43
N GLN A 142 14.54 -9.68 -18.16
CA GLN A 142 13.14 -10.01 -18.41
C GLN A 142 12.39 -10.13 -17.08
N PRO A 143 11.17 -9.57 -16.96
CA PRO A 143 10.37 -9.77 -15.77
C PRO A 143 10.01 -11.26 -15.62
N ALA A 144 10.08 -11.79 -14.40
CA ALA A 144 9.68 -13.15 -14.07
C ALA A 144 8.16 -13.35 -14.18
N GLY A 145 7.39 -12.26 -14.05
CA GLY A 145 5.98 -12.15 -14.39
C GLY A 145 5.57 -10.69 -14.65
N GLU A 146 4.63 -10.48 -15.56
CA GLU A 146 4.26 -9.15 -16.06
C GLU A 146 2.74 -8.98 -16.23
N ILE A 147 2.20 -7.84 -15.81
CA ILE A 147 0.90 -7.33 -16.23
C ILE A 147 1.14 -6.03 -16.99
N ARG A 148 0.73 -5.96 -18.26
CA ARG A 148 0.94 -4.79 -19.11
C ARG A 148 -0.37 -4.30 -19.73
N ILE A 149 -0.78 -3.10 -19.34
CA ILE A 149 -2.00 -2.44 -19.81
C ILE A 149 -1.67 -0.99 -20.20
N PRO A 150 -1.08 -0.76 -21.39
CA PRO A 150 -0.53 0.55 -21.78
C PRO A 150 -1.61 1.62 -22.00
N ASP A 151 -2.84 1.22 -22.30
CA ASP A 151 -3.97 2.15 -22.42
C ASP A 151 -4.67 2.44 -21.08
N GLY A 152 -4.14 1.89 -19.99
CA GLY A 152 -4.65 2.04 -18.63
C GLY A 152 -5.87 1.18 -18.31
N ILE A 153 -6.29 1.24 -17.05
CA ILE A 153 -7.44 0.50 -16.54
C ILE A 153 -8.05 1.26 -15.37
N VAL A 154 -9.38 1.23 -15.21
CA VAL A 154 -10.02 1.91 -14.06
C VAL A 154 -9.89 1.07 -12.79
N THR A 155 -10.02 -0.26 -12.88
CA THR A 155 -9.89 -1.17 -11.74
C THR A 155 -9.15 -2.44 -12.12
N LEU A 156 -8.02 -2.68 -11.46
CA LEU A 156 -7.29 -3.95 -11.49
C LEU A 156 -7.45 -4.63 -10.13
N ARG A 157 -8.15 -5.76 -10.11
CA ARG A 157 -8.28 -6.61 -8.93
C ARG A 157 -7.83 -8.03 -9.24
N PHE A 158 -6.86 -8.51 -8.49
CA PHE A 158 -6.32 -9.87 -8.61
C PHE A 158 -5.82 -10.39 -7.26
N GLY A 159 -5.42 -11.66 -7.18
CA GLY A 159 -4.94 -12.29 -5.93
C GLY A 159 -3.67 -11.63 -5.40
N GLY A 160 -2.81 -11.16 -6.28
CA GLY A 160 -1.58 -10.45 -5.95
C GLY A 160 -0.38 -11.12 -6.59
N ILE A 161 0.80 -10.96 -5.99
CA ILE A 161 2.07 -11.40 -6.57
C ILE A 161 2.74 -12.34 -5.58
N ASP A 162 3.26 -13.46 -6.06
CA ASP A 162 3.98 -14.43 -5.23
C ASP A 162 5.29 -14.84 -5.92
N THR A 163 6.42 -14.30 -5.46
CA THR A 163 7.74 -14.64 -6.01
C THR A 163 8.26 -15.99 -5.48
N THR A 164 7.61 -16.56 -4.46
CA THR A 164 8.03 -17.84 -3.86
C THR A 164 7.43 -19.05 -4.58
N PHE A 165 6.39 -18.83 -5.39
CA PHE A 165 5.80 -19.88 -6.21
C PHE A 165 6.85 -20.45 -7.17
N THR A 166 7.01 -21.77 -7.12
CA THR A 166 7.90 -22.51 -8.02
C THR A 166 7.07 -23.51 -8.81
N PRO A 167 7.07 -23.43 -10.15
CA PRO A 167 6.32 -24.37 -10.97
C PRO A 167 6.91 -25.77 -10.85
N PRO A 168 6.11 -26.85 -10.95
CA PRO A 168 6.62 -28.21 -10.90
C PRO A 168 7.73 -28.45 -11.93
N GLY A 169 8.88 -28.94 -11.46
CA GLY A 169 10.06 -29.15 -12.32
C GLY A 169 10.88 -27.89 -12.64
N GLY A 170 10.48 -26.72 -12.13
CA GLY A 170 11.22 -25.47 -12.23
C GLY A 170 12.22 -25.24 -11.09
N THR A 171 13.05 -24.22 -11.24
CA THR A 171 14.00 -23.76 -10.21
C THR A 171 13.37 -22.63 -9.38
N PRO A 172 13.42 -22.68 -8.04
CA PRO A 172 12.99 -21.56 -7.20
C PRO A 172 13.74 -20.26 -7.54
N LEU A 173 13.02 -19.15 -7.63
CA LEU A 173 13.61 -17.85 -7.99
C LEU A 173 14.68 -17.41 -6.98
N ASN A 174 14.42 -17.61 -5.69
CA ASN A 174 15.40 -17.33 -4.62
C ASN A 174 16.71 -18.15 -4.68
N GLN A 175 16.83 -19.12 -5.60
CA GLN A 175 18.01 -19.95 -5.80
C GLN A 175 18.65 -19.80 -7.18
N ASN A 176 18.13 -18.93 -8.04
CA ASN A 176 18.58 -18.81 -9.43
C ASN A 176 19.76 -17.85 -9.63
N ASN A 177 20.22 -17.17 -8.56
CA ASN A 177 21.28 -16.15 -8.57
C ASN A 177 21.00 -14.95 -9.49
N MET A 178 19.72 -14.60 -9.69
CA MET A 178 19.27 -13.46 -10.47
C MET A 178 18.42 -12.51 -9.63
N SER A 179 18.27 -11.28 -10.13
CA SER A 179 17.34 -10.30 -9.57
C SER A 179 16.04 -10.38 -10.36
N ASP A 180 15.08 -11.15 -9.84
CA ASP A 180 13.81 -11.37 -10.52
C ASP A 180 12.83 -10.24 -10.22
N GLN A 181 12.22 -9.70 -11.27
CA GLN A 181 11.25 -8.62 -11.13
C GLN A 181 9.88 -9.06 -11.61
N PHE A 182 8.87 -8.78 -10.80
CA PHE A 182 7.47 -8.84 -11.18
C PHE A 182 6.97 -7.42 -11.41
N THR A 183 6.37 -7.17 -12.58
CA THR A 183 5.97 -5.82 -12.98
C THR A 183 4.48 -5.74 -13.29
N VAL A 184 3.84 -4.66 -12.85
CA VAL A 184 2.46 -4.29 -13.19
C VAL A 184 2.50 -2.88 -13.74
N THR A 185 2.47 -2.76 -15.07
CA THR A 185 2.61 -1.49 -15.79
C THR A 185 1.27 -1.05 -16.34
N LEU A 186 0.75 0.06 -15.82
CA LEU A 186 -0.58 0.59 -16.14
C LEU A 186 -0.45 2.00 -16.72
N GLY A 187 -0.96 2.18 -17.93
CA GLY A 187 -1.04 3.48 -18.58
C GLY A 187 -2.21 4.34 -18.10
N LEU A 188 -2.54 5.37 -18.88
CA LEU A 188 -3.53 6.37 -18.52
C LEU A 188 -4.96 5.97 -18.94
N PRO A 189 -5.87 5.63 -18.00
CA PRO A 189 -7.29 5.44 -18.31
C PRO A 189 -8.00 6.74 -18.75
N ARG A 190 -9.06 6.61 -19.58
CA ARG A 190 -9.75 7.72 -20.25
C ARG A 190 -10.41 8.75 -19.33
N THR A 191 -11.16 8.30 -18.33
CA THR A 191 -12.10 9.16 -17.59
C THR A 191 -11.85 9.21 -16.09
N THR A 192 -11.08 8.27 -15.55
CA THR A 192 -10.89 8.10 -14.10
C THR A 192 -9.51 7.53 -13.83
N GLY A 193 -8.81 7.95 -12.76
CA GLY A 193 -7.57 7.30 -12.34
C GLY A 193 -7.72 5.81 -12.02
N THR A 194 -6.59 5.13 -11.85
CA THR A 194 -6.52 3.68 -11.68
C THR A 194 -6.75 3.26 -10.22
N SER A 195 -7.37 2.11 -9.98
CA SER A 195 -7.43 1.46 -8.66
C SER A 195 -6.85 0.06 -8.74
N ILE A 196 -5.93 -0.28 -7.84
CA ILE A 196 -5.30 -1.59 -7.71
C ILE A 196 -5.73 -2.20 -6.37
N ILE A 197 -6.27 -3.42 -6.42
CA ILE A 197 -6.70 -4.17 -5.24
C ILE A 197 -6.10 -5.58 -5.33
N VAL A 198 -5.22 -5.90 -4.41
CA VAL A 198 -4.60 -7.23 -4.30
C VAL A 198 -4.91 -7.85 -2.94
N ASN A 199 -4.87 -9.17 -2.86
CA ASN A 199 -4.94 -9.85 -1.57
C ASN A 199 -3.57 -9.78 -0.88
N LYS A 200 -2.54 -10.41 -1.44
CA LYS A 200 -1.21 -10.47 -0.83
C LYS A 200 -0.10 -10.28 -1.86
N VAL A 201 0.96 -9.58 -1.47
CA VAL A 201 2.21 -9.53 -2.23
C VAL A 201 3.30 -10.19 -1.41
N VAL A 202 3.97 -11.19 -1.98
CA VAL A 202 5.09 -11.92 -1.35
C VAL A 202 6.32 -11.73 -2.21
N THR A 203 7.40 -11.24 -1.59
CA THR A 203 8.69 -11.02 -2.23
C THR A 203 9.81 -11.62 -1.39
N ASP A 204 10.69 -12.40 -2.01
CA ASP A 204 11.70 -13.21 -1.29
C ASP A 204 13.15 -12.92 -1.72
N ALA A 205 13.56 -11.66 -1.64
CA ALA A 205 14.95 -11.29 -1.90
C ALA A 205 15.91 -11.97 -0.91
N GLN A 206 17.03 -12.49 -1.41
CA GLN A 206 18.05 -13.14 -0.60
C GLN A 206 19.34 -12.32 -0.59
N PRO A 207 20.09 -12.36 0.51
CA PRO A 207 21.44 -11.79 0.53
C PRO A 207 22.32 -12.49 -0.50
N ALA A 208 23.41 -11.82 -0.90
CA ALA A 208 24.41 -12.45 -1.76
C ALA A 208 24.95 -13.72 -1.09
N GLN A 209 24.94 -14.85 -1.80
CA GLN A 209 25.45 -16.12 -1.28
C GLN A 209 26.96 -16.09 -0.96
N MET A 210 27.68 -15.12 -1.52
CA MET A 210 29.09 -14.85 -1.22
C MET A 210 29.32 -13.35 -1.03
N PRO A 211 30.35 -12.92 -0.27
CA PRO A 211 30.66 -11.50 -0.07
C PRO A 211 30.89 -10.69 -1.35
N SER A 212 31.28 -11.35 -2.44
CA SER A 212 31.44 -10.78 -3.79
C SER A 212 30.32 -11.13 -4.76
N GLY A 213 29.31 -11.89 -4.32
CA GLY A 213 28.16 -12.28 -5.13
C GLY A 213 27.14 -11.13 -5.23
N GLN A 214 26.27 -11.20 -6.23
CA GLN A 214 25.09 -10.33 -6.27
C GLN A 214 23.97 -10.98 -5.43
N PRO A 215 23.25 -10.22 -4.60
CA PRO A 215 22.04 -10.72 -3.94
C PRO A 215 20.97 -11.09 -4.98
N THR A 216 20.12 -12.08 -4.68
CA THR A 216 18.88 -12.24 -5.46
C THR A 216 17.89 -11.20 -4.98
N GLN A 217 17.22 -10.54 -5.91
CA GLN A 217 16.39 -9.36 -5.60
C GLN A 217 14.99 -9.54 -6.15
N ASP A 218 14.27 -10.48 -5.58
CA ASP A 218 12.88 -10.72 -5.94
C ASP A 218 12.05 -9.51 -5.51
N SER A 219 11.48 -8.82 -6.49
CA SER A 219 10.76 -7.56 -6.29
C SER A 219 9.44 -7.53 -7.04
N ALA A 220 8.51 -6.73 -6.52
CA ALA A 220 7.20 -6.50 -7.11
C ALA A 220 6.98 -5.01 -7.31
N THR A 221 6.86 -4.56 -8.56
CA THR A 221 6.67 -3.15 -8.91
C THR A 221 5.30 -2.92 -9.54
N PHE A 222 4.52 -2.03 -8.93
CA PHE A 222 3.30 -1.46 -9.52
C PHE A 222 3.64 -0.08 -10.06
N ASP A 223 3.68 0.05 -11.37
CA ASP A 223 4.02 1.29 -12.07
C ASP A 223 2.79 1.86 -12.78
N VAL A 224 2.36 3.04 -12.35
CA VAL A 224 1.12 3.67 -12.80
C VAL A 224 1.41 5.04 -13.41
N THR A 225 1.04 5.20 -14.67
CA THR A 225 1.03 6.49 -15.35
C THR A 225 -0.26 7.25 -15.04
N GLY A 226 -0.13 8.46 -14.52
CA GLY A 226 -1.24 9.32 -14.08
C GLY A 226 -1.74 8.97 -12.68
N ARG A 227 -2.98 9.36 -12.38
CA ARG A 227 -3.53 9.29 -11.02
C ARG A 227 -3.82 7.85 -10.58
N LEU A 228 -3.25 7.44 -9.45
CA LEU A 228 -3.62 6.24 -8.70
C LEU A 228 -4.65 6.59 -7.62
N ASN A 229 -5.91 6.24 -7.83
CA ASN A 229 -6.98 6.52 -6.86
C ASN A 229 -6.83 5.71 -5.57
N LEU A 230 -6.52 4.42 -5.72
CA LEU A 230 -6.40 3.48 -4.62
C LEU A 230 -5.36 2.41 -4.97
N PHE A 231 -4.39 2.20 -4.08
CA PHE A 231 -3.70 0.93 -3.95
C PHE A 231 -4.14 0.29 -2.63
N GLN A 232 -4.57 -0.96 -2.69
CA GLN A 232 -4.94 -1.74 -1.52
C GLN A 232 -4.34 -3.13 -1.59
N ALA A 233 -3.71 -3.55 -0.48
CA ALA A 233 -3.36 -4.93 -0.21
C ALA A 233 -3.93 -5.37 1.14
N ASN A 234 -4.23 -6.66 1.31
CA ASN A 234 -4.48 -7.20 2.65
C ASN A 234 -3.17 -7.39 3.42
N GLU A 235 -2.09 -7.79 2.75
CA GLU A 235 -0.79 -7.99 3.36
C GLU A 235 0.34 -7.78 2.34
N ILE A 236 1.47 -7.25 2.80
CA ILE A 236 2.72 -7.17 2.02
C ILE A 236 3.82 -7.83 2.83
N ASP A 237 4.38 -8.90 2.27
CA ASP A 237 5.32 -9.80 2.91
C ASP A 237 6.64 -9.78 2.15
N GLY A 238 7.59 -9.02 2.69
CA GLY A 238 8.94 -8.91 2.17
C GLY A 238 9.93 -9.62 3.07
N ASN A 239 10.96 -10.21 2.47
CA ASN A 239 12.00 -10.89 3.24
C ASN A 239 12.77 -9.92 4.16
N THR A 240 12.68 -10.13 5.47
CA THR A 240 13.31 -9.28 6.50
C THR A 240 14.82 -9.48 6.64
N THR A 241 15.39 -10.53 6.05
CA THR A 241 16.82 -10.85 6.14
C THR A 241 17.70 -9.99 5.24
N VAL A 242 17.10 -9.40 4.20
CA VAL A 242 17.73 -8.38 3.36
C VAL A 242 17.25 -7.01 3.83
N THR A 243 18.11 -6.29 4.53
CA THR A 243 17.92 -4.85 4.73
C THR A 243 18.07 -4.16 3.37
N PRO A 244 17.16 -3.25 2.97
CA PRO A 244 17.40 -2.41 1.82
C PRO A 244 18.74 -1.73 1.96
N LEU A 245 19.42 -1.54 0.83
CA LEU A 245 20.64 -0.76 0.80
C LEU A 245 20.40 0.57 1.55
N PRO A 246 21.35 1.03 2.38
CA PRO A 246 21.20 2.23 3.21
C PRO A 246 20.89 3.52 2.43
N ASN A 247 20.93 3.48 1.08
CA ASN A 247 20.83 4.63 0.20
C ASN A 247 19.70 4.53 -0.86
N GLY A 248 18.76 3.58 -0.77
CA GLY A 248 17.72 3.38 -1.81
C GLY A 248 16.28 3.38 -1.28
N LEU A 249 15.36 4.04 -2.00
CA LEU A 249 13.91 3.83 -1.84
C LEU A 249 13.44 2.60 -2.64
N GLN A 250 14.27 2.16 -3.58
CA GLN A 250 14.28 0.82 -4.13
C GLN A 250 15.25 -0.01 -3.29
N GLY A 251 14.72 -0.77 -2.34
CA GLY A 251 15.49 -1.85 -1.76
C GLY A 251 15.73 -2.93 -2.80
N ASN A 252 16.86 -3.63 -2.66
CA ASN A 252 17.10 -4.91 -3.31
C ASN A 252 16.03 -5.89 -2.78
N GLY A 253 14.89 -5.98 -3.47
CA GLY A 253 13.72 -6.73 -3.03
C GLY A 253 12.62 -5.90 -2.36
N GLY A 254 11.41 -6.46 -2.32
CA GLY A 254 10.23 -5.83 -1.70
C GLY A 254 9.18 -5.38 -2.71
N THR A 255 8.16 -4.70 -2.18
CA THR A 255 7.02 -4.20 -2.97
C THR A 255 7.10 -2.69 -3.16
N ILE A 256 7.02 -2.24 -4.40
CA ILE A 256 7.12 -0.83 -4.77
C ILE A 256 5.85 -0.42 -5.50
N VAL A 257 5.22 0.67 -5.07
CA VAL A 257 4.10 1.31 -5.76
C VAL A 257 4.53 2.69 -6.19
N VAL A 258 4.55 2.92 -7.51
CA VAL A 258 4.92 4.19 -8.12
C VAL A 258 3.75 4.75 -8.91
N SER A 259 3.52 6.05 -8.75
CA SER A 259 2.60 6.80 -9.61
C SER A 259 3.31 8.05 -10.12
N HIS A 260 3.47 8.15 -11.42
CA HIS A 260 4.17 9.26 -12.07
C HIS A 260 3.26 9.99 -13.06
N SER A 261 3.61 11.22 -13.42
CA SER A 261 2.86 11.96 -14.42
C SER A 261 2.95 11.29 -15.78
N ASP A 262 1.98 11.59 -16.64
CA ASP A 262 2.07 11.21 -18.04
C ASP A 262 3.21 11.99 -18.75
N PRO A 263 3.70 11.51 -19.92
CA PRO A 263 4.78 12.18 -20.64
C PRO A 263 4.50 13.64 -21.01
N SER A 264 3.23 14.05 -21.12
CA SER A 264 2.86 15.46 -21.38
C SER A 264 2.84 16.33 -20.12
N GLY A 265 2.86 15.72 -18.93
CA GLY A 265 2.76 16.42 -17.65
C GLY A 265 1.36 16.98 -17.34
N THR A 266 0.36 16.66 -18.16
CA THR A 266 -1.02 17.16 -17.99
C THR A 266 -1.73 16.47 -16.82
N VAL A 267 -1.45 15.18 -16.61
CA VAL A 267 -1.99 14.38 -15.51
C VAL A 267 -0.90 14.13 -14.50
N THR A 268 -1.15 14.52 -13.25
CA THR A 268 -0.19 14.29 -12.17
C THR A 268 -0.23 12.84 -11.69
N GLY A 269 0.90 12.33 -11.19
CA GLY A 269 1.01 11.01 -10.57
C GLY A 269 0.43 10.95 -9.15
N GLN A 270 -0.62 11.73 -8.85
CA GLN A 270 -1.17 11.80 -7.50
C GLN A 270 -1.66 10.43 -7.03
N ILE A 271 -1.35 10.10 -5.77
CA ILE A 271 -1.97 8.95 -5.08
C ILE A 271 -3.11 9.45 -4.19
N GLY A 272 -4.30 8.89 -4.40
CA GLY A 272 -5.42 9.02 -3.48
C GLY A 272 -5.08 8.32 -2.18
N PHE A 273 -5.28 7.01 -2.13
CA PHE A 273 -4.97 6.20 -0.96
C PHE A 273 -4.02 5.06 -1.31
N ALA A 274 -2.96 4.88 -0.53
CA ALA A 274 -2.20 3.64 -0.46
C ALA A 274 -2.46 3.02 0.91
N ARG A 275 -3.06 1.83 0.94
CA ARG A 275 -3.41 1.16 2.19
C ARG A 275 -3.05 -0.32 2.20
N VAL A 276 -2.41 -0.75 3.29
CA VAL A 276 -2.21 -2.16 3.61
C VAL A 276 -3.04 -2.48 4.84
N LEU A 277 -3.97 -3.42 4.71
CA LEU A 277 -4.92 -3.71 5.76
C LEU A 277 -4.28 -4.49 6.92
N GLY A 278 -3.26 -5.30 6.63
CA GLY A 278 -2.48 -6.08 7.58
C GLY A 278 -1.03 -5.60 7.67
N ASN A 279 -0.10 -6.53 7.85
CA ASN A 279 1.32 -6.23 7.99
C ASN A 279 1.91 -5.76 6.66
N ALA A 280 2.94 -4.91 6.75
CA ALA A 280 3.70 -4.45 5.61
C ALA A 280 5.19 -4.49 5.90
N THR A 281 5.90 -5.34 5.15
CA THR A 281 7.35 -5.49 5.25
C THR A 281 8.01 -5.17 3.89
N ASN A 282 9.09 -4.38 3.89
CA ASN A 282 9.80 -3.95 2.67
C ASN A 282 8.85 -3.33 1.64
N TYR A 283 8.09 -2.31 2.06
CA TYR A 283 7.07 -1.67 1.25
C TYR A 283 7.39 -0.20 0.98
N SER A 284 7.41 0.19 -0.29
CA SER A 284 7.69 1.56 -0.73
C SER A 284 6.54 2.13 -1.54
N VAL A 285 6.12 3.37 -1.21
CA VAL A 285 5.17 4.16 -1.99
C VAL A 285 5.83 5.44 -2.46
N GLN A 286 5.77 5.69 -3.76
CA GLN A 286 6.41 6.83 -4.39
C GLN A 286 5.44 7.51 -5.35
N THR A 287 5.44 8.84 -5.33
CA THR A 287 4.71 9.65 -6.30
C THR A 287 5.56 10.86 -6.68
N ASN A 288 5.37 11.39 -7.88
CA ASN A 288 5.93 12.70 -8.25
C ASN A 288 5.06 13.89 -7.80
N ASP A 289 3.95 13.62 -7.10
CA ASP A 289 3.00 14.61 -6.61
C ASP A 289 2.71 14.37 -5.11
N LYS A 290 1.43 14.32 -4.72
CA LYS A 290 0.98 14.22 -3.32
C LYS A 290 0.29 12.90 -3.03
N VAL A 291 0.27 12.53 -1.75
CA VAL A 291 -0.48 11.38 -1.24
C VAL A 291 -1.61 11.88 -0.34
N THR A 292 -2.86 11.49 -0.64
CA THR A 292 -4.00 11.92 0.19
C THR A 292 -4.05 11.12 1.48
N GLY A 293 -3.82 9.81 1.41
CA GLY A 293 -3.76 8.92 2.56
C GLY A 293 -2.77 7.77 2.38
N PHE A 294 -1.97 7.52 3.41
CA PHE A 294 -1.07 6.38 3.53
C PHE A 294 -1.39 5.65 4.84
N TYR A 295 -1.79 4.39 4.76
CA TYR A 295 -2.26 3.63 5.92
C TYR A 295 -1.70 2.22 5.95
N ILE A 296 -1.20 1.79 7.10
CA ILE A 296 -0.85 0.40 7.37
C ILE A 296 -1.54 -0.02 8.65
N GLY A 297 -2.42 -1.03 8.59
CA GLY A 297 -3.19 -1.47 9.75
C GLY A 297 -2.47 -2.45 10.67
N GLY A 298 -1.53 -3.22 10.12
CA GLY A 298 -0.72 -4.18 10.88
C GLY A 298 0.61 -3.60 11.33
N GLU A 299 1.57 -4.49 11.57
CA GLU A 299 2.95 -4.15 11.90
C GLU A 299 3.68 -3.66 10.66
N THR A 300 4.55 -2.67 10.85
CA THR A 300 5.44 -2.18 9.80
C THR A 300 6.84 -2.68 10.04
N ASN A 301 7.53 -3.02 8.96
CA ASN A 301 8.96 -3.19 9.01
C ASN A 301 9.56 -2.70 7.69
N ASN A 302 10.40 -1.68 7.77
CA ASN A 302 11.08 -1.12 6.63
C ASN A 302 10.09 -0.62 5.55
N VAL A 303 9.39 0.44 5.91
CA VAL A 303 8.35 1.06 5.08
C VAL A 303 8.78 2.44 4.64
N HIS A 304 8.61 2.76 3.35
CA HIS A 304 9.04 4.03 2.77
C HIS A 304 7.89 4.78 2.11
N LEU A 305 7.83 6.09 2.33
CA LEU A 305 6.89 6.99 1.66
C LEU A 305 7.64 8.19 1.08
N LEU A 306 7.52 8.40 -0.24
CA LEU A 306 8.01 9.59 -0.93
C LEU A 306 6.86 10.33 -1.60
N ALA A 307 6.62 11.56 -1.15
CA ALA A 307 5.55 12.42 -1.67
C ALA A 307 6.01 13.90 -1.78
N PRO A 308 6.62 14.31 -2.91
CA PRO A 308 7.22 15.61 -3.13
C PRO A 308 6.27 16.81 -3.02
N ASN A 309 4.96 16.62 -3.13
CA ASN A 309 3.97 17.70 -2.94
C ASN A 309 3.13 17.53 -1.66
N GLY A 310 3.53 16.64 -0.77
CA GLY A 310 2.96 16.51 0.56
C GLY A 310 2.12 15.25 0.78
N SER A 311 1.88 14.97 2.06
CA SER A 311 1.07 13.87 2.56
C SER A 311 -0.01 14.40 3.48
N ARG A 312 -1.29 14.10 3.22
CA ARG A 312 -2.38 14.60 4.06
C ARG A 312 -2.56 13.75 5.31
N LEU A 313 -2.78 12.46 5.15
CA LEU A 313 -3.07 11.56 6.24
C LEU A 313 -2.09 10.39 6.22
N ILE A 314 -1.40 10.17 7.32
CA ILE A 314 -0.49 9.05 7.54
C ILE A 314 -0.96 8.33 8.81
N GLY A 315 -1.20 7.02 8.72
CA GLY A 315 -1.72 6.22 9.82
C GLY A 315 -1.06 4.85 9.95
N PHE A 316 -0.69 4.50 11.16
CA PHE A 316 -0.14 3.19 11.52
C PHE A 316 -0.97 2.54 12.62
N GLY A 317 -1.54 1.38 12.33
CA GLY A 317 -2.42 0.63 13.23
C GLY A 317 -1.64 0.02 14.39
N LYS A 318 -0.66 -0.85 14.14
CA LYS A 318 0.10 -1.52 15.23
C LYS A 318 1.41 -0.85 15.63
N GLY A 319 1.70 0.34 15.12
CA GLY A 319 2.92 1.10 15.42
C GLY A 319 3.68 1.49 14.16
N MET A 320 4.53 2.51 14.30
CA MET A 320 5.41 3.01 13.25
C MET A 320 6.82 2.50 13.51
N ASP A 321 7.11 1.27 13.08
CA ASP A 321 8.42 0.65 13.26
C ASP A 321 9.19 0.67 11.94
N THR A 322 10.42 1.18 11.98
CA THR A 322 11.36 1.27 10.85
C THR A 322 10.71 1.91 9.61
N ALA A 323 9.99 3.02 9.81
CA ALA A 323 9.36 3.77 8.73
C ALA A 323 10.21 4.98 8.33
N ASN A 324 10.34 5.24 7.03
CA ASN A 324 11.01 6.40 6.47
C ASN A 324 10.05 7.21 5.60
N ILE A 325 9.75 8.44 6.01
CA ILE A 325 8.79 9.32 5.35
C ILE A 325 9.51 10.56 4.87
N LEU A 326 9.53 10.77 3.56
CA LEU A 326 10.08 11.96 2.90
C LEU A 326 8.97 12.68 2.15
N THR A 327 8.62 13.88 2.61
CA THR A 327 7.49 14.60 2.02
C THR A 327 7.60 16.10 2.22
N HIS A 328 6.88 16.87 1.41
CA HIS A 328 6.96 18.32 1.52
C HIS A 328 6.23 18.88 2.74
N ALA A 329 5.11 18.27 3.12
CA ALA A 329 4.30 18.67 4.27
C ALA A 329 3.49 17.47 4.75
N ILE A 330 3.18 17.43 6.05
CA ILE A 330 2.27 16.44 6.65
C ILE A 330 1.13 17.18 7.33
N VAL A 331 -0.13 16.78 7.09
CA VAL A 331 -1.26 17.36 7.84
C VAL A 331 -1.53 16.58 9.12
N ASN A 332 -1.66 15.25 9.04
CA ASN A 332 -1.79 14.38 10.21
C ASN A 332 -0.93 13.13 10.06
N LEU A 333 -0.15 12.82 11.10
CA LEU A 333 0.53 11.54 11.30
C LEU A 333 0.04 10.91 12.59
N ARG A 334 -0.36 9.65 12.54
CA ARG A 334 -0.91 8.93 13.69
C ARG A 334 -0.35 7.51 13.77
N ALA A 335 0.00 7.08 14.96
CA ALA A 335 0.35 5.69 15.28
C ALA A 335 -0.35 5.28 16.58
N ASN A 336 -1.15 4.20 16.60
CA ASN A 336 -1.89 3.82 17.83
C ASN A 336 -0.97 3.30 18.93
N ARG A 337 0.14 2.65 18.54
CA ARG A 337 1.18 2.22 19.47
C ARG A 337 2.32 3.24 19.44
N GLY A 338 3.55 2.76 19.51
CA GLY A 338 4.76 3.57 19.48
C GLY A 338 5.31 3.83 18.09
N ALA A 339 6.47 4.46 18.09
CA ALA A 339 7.36 4.57 16.94
C ALA A 339 8.76 4.06 17.32
N LEU A 340 9.33 3.21 16.48
CA LEU A 340 10.66 2.62 16.70
C LEU A 340 11.53 2.83 15.47
N ASN A 341 12.77 3.29 15.67
CA ASN A 341 13.80 3.40 14.62
C ASN A 341 13.28 4.04 13.31
N SER A 342 12.43 5.06 13.44
CA SER A 342 11.74 5.67 12.31
C SER A 342 12.26 7.06 12.02
N THR A 343 12.16 7.49 10.76
CA THR A 343 12.61 8.80 10.30
C THR A 343 11.49 9.49 9.51
N VAL A 344 11.20 10.73 9.89
CA VAL A 344 10.24 11.59 9.20
C VAL A 344 10.95 12.88 8.83
N GLN A 345 11.07 13.15 7.53
CA GLN A 345 11.77 14.29 6.96
C GLN A 345 10.83 15.13 6.12
N VAL A 346 10.60 16.37 6.55
CA VAL A 346 9.60 17.25 5.97
C VAL A 346 10.19 18.58 5.52
N ASP A 347 9.91 18.99 4.29
CA ASP A 347 10.47 20.24 3.76
C ASP A 347 9.91 21.48 4.45
N ARG A 348 8.60 21.48 4.70
CA ARG A 348 7.87 22.60 5.30
C ARG A 348 7.43 22.27 6.71
N ASN A 349 6.16 21.88 6.87
CA ASN A 349 5.50 21.80 8.17
C ASN A 349 4.86 20.44 8.38
N VAL A 350 4.87 20.03 9.64
CA VAL A 350 4.09 18.92 10.18
C VAL A 350 2.94 19.51 10.99
N GLY A 351 1.72 19.16 10.64
CA GLY A 351 0.53 19.55 11.39
C GLY A 351 0.45 18.82 12.73
N ASN A 352 -0.39 17.79 12.79
CA ASN A 352 -0.61 17.03 14.00
C ASN A 352 0.12 15.68 13.95
N VAL A 353 0.89 15.40 14.99
CA VAL A 353 1.47 14.09 15.27
C VAL A 353 0.81 13.54 16.53
N ALA A 354 0.28 12.32 16.46
CA ALA A 354 -0.24 11.61 17.62
C ALA A 354 0.32 10.19 17.66
N ILE A 355 0.93 9.82 18.79
CA ILE A 355 1.56 8.52 19.02
C ILE A 355 1.01 7.98 20.34
N GLY A 356 0.41 6.79 20.29
CA GLY A 356 -0.28 6.20 21.45
C GLY A 356 0.62 5.37 22.38
N GLY A 357 1.90 5.24 22.09
CA GLY A 357 2.89 4.54 22.91
C GLY A 357 4.27 5.19 22.81
N ASP A 358 5.31 4.40 23.09
CA ASP A 358 6.68 4.89 23.23
C ASP A 358 7.30 5.32 21.89
N VAL A 359 8.15 6.33 21.94
CA VAL A 359 8.93 6.81 20.79
C VAL A 359 10.39 6.53 21.08
N VAL A 360 10.97 5.57 20.36
CA VAL A 360 12.32 5.06 20.60
C VAL A 360 13.15 5.17 19.33
N ASP A 361 14.37 5.71 19.43
CA ASP A 361 15.32 5.88 18.32
C ASP A 361 14.70 6.53 17.07
N THR A 362 13.74 7.43 17.26
CA THR A 362 12.93 7.98 16.18
C THR A 362 13.20 9.47 15.97
N ARG A 363 13.28 9.88 14.71
CA ARG A 363 13.65 11.23 14.31
C ARG A 363 12.59 11.90 13.45
N PHE A 364 12.05 13.01 13.94
CA PHE A 364 11.15 13.91 13.21
C PHE A 364 11.86 15.23 12.91
N LEU A 365 12.00 15.55 11.63
CA LEU A 365 12.65 16.76 11.14
C LEU A 365 11.73 17.50 10.19
N THR A 366 11.62 18.81 10.40
CA THR A 366 10.80 19.69 9.55
C THR A 366 11.59 20.96 9.23
N GLY A 367 11.33 21.54 8.06
CA GLY A 367 12.11 22.69 7.57
C GLY A 367 13.40 22.29 6.86
N LEU A 368 13.34 21.23 6.04
CA LEU A 368 14.47 20.65 5.33
C LEU A 368 14.49 21.05 3.85
N ARG A 369 15.64 21.49 3.33
CA ARG A 369 15.83 21.53 1.88
C ARG A 369 16.17 20.13 1.38
N GLN A 370 15.17 19.45 0.85
CA GLN A 370 15.34 18.17 0.18
C GLN A 370 15.10 18.35 -1.32
N ASN A 371 15.90 17.68 -2.15
CA ASN A 371 15.60 17.59 -3.58
C ASN A 371 14.68 16.38 -3.83
N LEU A 372 13.45 16.43 -3.31
CA LEU A 372 12.49 15.31 -3.38
C LEU A 372 12.21 14.87 -4.82
N ALA A 373 12.24 15.79 -5.79
CA ALA A 373 12.11 15.48 -7.21
C ALA A 373 13.30 14.68 -7.74
N GLN A 374 14.54 15.05 -7.36
CA GLN A 374 15.72 14.26 -7.72
C GLN A 374 15.71 12.90 -7.02
N ILE A 375 15.31 12.83 -5.75
CA ILE A 375 15.18 11.56 -5.01
C ILE A 375 14.15 10.65 -5.69
N PHE A 376 13.04 11.22 -6.19
CA PHE A 376 12.07 10.46 -6.97
C PHE A 376 12.67 9.93 -8.28
N GLN A 377 13.46 10.74 -8.99
CA GLN A 377 14.09 10.35 -10.26
C GLN A 377 15.24 9.36 -10.09
N SER A 378 16.10 9.54 -9.09
CA SER A 378 17.24 8.66 -8.81
C SER A 378 16.85 7.44 -8.01
N GLN A 379 15.71 7.51 -7.31
CA GLN A 379 15.22 6.53 -6.34
C GLN A 379 16.25 6.20 -5.24
N GLN A 380 17.16 7.15 -5.01
CA GLN A 380 18.22 7.09 -4.02
C GLN A 380 18.00 8.17 -2.97
N LEU A 381 18.11 7.77 -1.71
CA LEU A 381 18.15 8.72 -0.60
C LEU A 381 19.43 9.56 -0.72
N PRO A 382 19.37 10.87 -0.42
CA PRO A 382 20.52 11.75 -0.57
C PRO A 382 21.63 11.34 0.41
N MET A 383 22.85 11.13 -0.10
CA MET A 383 24.03 10.81 0.72
C MET A 383 24.56 12.01 1.51
N THR A 384 24.15 13.22 1.13
CA THR A 384 24.47 14.44 1.88
C THR A 384 23.42 14.67 2.96
N ALA A 385 23.89 14.98 4.17
CA ALA A 385 23.02 15.29 5.28
C ALA A 385 21.99 16.38 4.88
N PRO A 386 20.71 16.25 5.28
CA PRO A 386 19.67 17.22 4.96
C PRO A 386 20.13 18.62 5.35
N ARG A 387 19.96 19.63 4.49
CA ARG A 387 20.25 21.02 4.87
C ARG A 387 19.00 21.65 5.45
N ALA A 388 19.16 22.36 6.55
CA ALA A 388 18.08 23.19 7.08
C ALA A 388 17.71 24.31 6.07
N GLN A 389 16.46 24.76 6.10
CA GLN A 389 15.96 25.87 5.28
C GLN A 389 14.90 26.67 6.05
N PRO A 390 14.45 27.82 5.50
CA PRO A 390 13.39 28.61 6.11
C PRO A 390 12.10 27.81 6.25
N GLY A 391 11.52 27.87 7.44
CA GLY A 391 10.30 27.14 7.78
C GLY A 391 10.58 25.89 8.59
N GLY A 392 9.51 25.19 8.96
CA GLY A 392 9.60 24.12 9.95
C GLY A 392 8.65 24.38 11.10
N SER A 393 7.67 23.52 11.29
CA SER A 393 6.86 23.57 12.50
C SER A 393 6.17 22.26 12.78
N PHE A 394 5.90 22.03 14.06
CA PHE A 394 4.97 21.03 14.54
C PHE A 394 3.79 21.77 15.19
N GLN A 395 2.62 21.71 14.56
CA GLN A 395 1.41 22.33 15.11
C GLN A 395 1.03 21.72 16.45
N SER A 396 1.08 20.40 16.54
CA SER A 396 0.82 19.64 17.76
C SER A 396 1.53 18.28 17.70
N VAL A 397 2.24 17.92 18.75
CA VAL A 397 2.82 16.59 18.98
C VAL A 397 2.22 16.03 20.27
N LEU A 398 1.55 14.89 20.17
CA LEU A 398 0.89 14.21 21.28
C LEU A 398 1.50 12.82 21.42
N ILE A 399 2.12 12.52 22.56
CA ILE A 399 2.77 11.22 22.82
C ILE A 399 2.24 10.67 24.15
N ALA A 400 1.59 9.51 24.10
CA ALA A 400 1.04 8.85 25.30
C ALA A 400 2.05 7.93 26.02
N GLY A 401 3.19 7.62 25.39
CA GLY A 401 4.28 6.85 26.01
C GLY A 401 5.51 7.68 26.39
N ASP A 402 6.61 6.95 26.63
CA ASP A 402 7.93 7.52 26.88
C ASP A 402 8.60 7.97 25.57
N VAL A 403 9.53 8.93 25.66
CA VAL A 403 10.38 9.36 24.56
C VAL A 403 11.82 9.04 24.92
N THR A 404 12.39 8.06 24.22
CA THR A 404 13.75 7.57 24.48
C THR A 404 14.61 7.73 23.24
N ASP A 405 15.77 8.37 23.40
CA ASP A 405 16.79 8.57 22.36
C ASP A 405 16.22 9.06 21.01
N SER A 406 15.23 9.94 21.11
CA SER A 406 14.42 10.41 19.99
C SER A 406 14.47 11.92 19.85
N THR A 407 14.30 12.41 18.61
CA THR A 407 14.44 13.84 18.29
C THR A 407 13.24 14.36 17.52
N PHE A 408 12.64 15.44 18.02
CA PHE A 408 11.72 16.29 17.28
C PHE A 408 12.42 17.63 17.04
N SER A 409 12.64 18.01 15.79
CA SER A 409 13.33 19.26 15.47
C SER A 409 12.69 20.01 14.30
N ALA A 410 12.56 21.31 14.49
CA ALA A 410 12.16 22.26 13.48
C ALA A 410 13.36 23.18 13.18
N SER A 411 13.66 23.36 11.90
CA SER A 411 14.64 24.34 11.45
C SER A 411 14.22 25.75 11.87
N VAL A 412 15.22 26.59 12.18
CA VAL A 412 15.08 28.06 12.23
C VAL A 412 15.99 28.74 11.22
N ASP A 413 16.59 27.95 10.31
CA ASP A 413 17.54 28.44 9.34
C ASP A 413 16.90 29.52 8.46
N PRO A 414 17.44 30.74 8.42
CA PRO A 414 16.98 31.78 7.50
C PRO A 414 17.33 31.49 6.03
N GLY A 415 18.07 30.41 5.75
CA GLY A 415 18.37 29.93 4.40
C GLY A 415 19.81 30.21 3.97
N ALA A 416 20.05 30.09 2.66
CA ALA A 416 21.39 30.15 2.08
C ALA A 416 22.14 31.48 2.31
N ASP A 417 21.41 32.54 2.65
CA ASP A 417 21.94 33.90 2.85
C ASP A 417 22.24 34.20 4.33
N GLY A 418 22.06 33.22 5.24
CA GLY A 418 22.21 33.42 6.68
C GLY A 418 21.13 34.35 7.24
N TYR A 419 21.33 34.89 8.45
CA TYR A 419 20.37 35.78 9.11
C TYR A 419 20.26 37.18 8.47
N GLY A 420 20.71 37.33 7.21
CA GLY A 420 20.77 38.60 6.52
C GLY A 420 21.70 39.62 7.20
N SER A 421 21.59 40.86 6.78
CA SER A 421 22.14 42.05 7.43
C SER A 421 21.27 42.51 8.60
N SER A 422 21.73 43.48 9.40
CA SER A 422 20.93 44.06 10.50
C SER A 422 19.61 44.71 10.03
N ASP A 423 19.48 44.99 8.73
CA ASP A 423 18.32 45.60 8.13
C ASP A 423 17.31 44.56 7.60
N ASP A 424 17.70 43.28 7.56
CA ASP A 424 16.83 42.20 7.10
C ASP A 424 15.91 41.73 8.24
N LEU A 425 14.60 41.88 8.03
CA LEU A 425 13.59 41.40 8.95
C LEU A 425 13.40 39.88 8.77
N VAL A 426 14.27 39.11 9.41
CA VAL A 426 14.19 37.64 9.43
C VAL A 426 13.24 37.19 10.53
N PHE A 427 12.13 36.55 10.15
CA PHE A 427 11.24 35.89 11.11
C PHE A 427 11.69 34.44 11.31
N PRO A 428 12.18 34.05 12.50
CA PRO A 428 12.51 32.66 12.76
C PRO A 428 11.21 31.83 12.78
N HIS A 429 11.05 30.98 11.78
CA HIS A 429 9.95 30.03 11.67
C HIS A 429 10.44 28.67 12.16
N GLY A 430 10.15 28.35 13.42
CA GLY A 430 10.55 27.08 14.03
C GLY A 430 9.81 26.90 15.35
N PHE A 431 8.65 26.26 15.35
CA PHE A 431 7.87 26.06 16.58
C PHE A 431 7.48 24.60 16.79
N ILE A 432 7.52 24.18 18.05
CA ILE A 432 7.13 22.85 18.49
C ILE A 432 6.15 23.01 19.65
N ASN A 433 4.91 22.55 19.47
CA ASN A 433 3.98 22.37 20.57
C ASN A 433 3.85 20.89 20.86
N ALA A 434 4.31 20.46 22.04
CA ALA A 434 4.35 19.06 22.43
C ALA A 434 3.67 18.81 23.78
N LYS A 435 2.94 17.70 23.84
CA LYS A 435 2.41 17.13 25.07
C LYS A 435 2.85 15.66 25.17
N VAL A 436 3.55 15.32 26.24
CA VAL A 436 4.09 13.98 26.49
C VAL A 436 3.57 13.48 27.83
N GLU A 437 2.98 12.29 27.85
CA GLU A 437 2.52 11.66 29.09
C GLU A 437 3.68 11.04 29.87
N GLY A 438 4.54 10.30 29.18
CA GLY A 438 5.68 9.60 29.75
C GLY A 438 6.90 10.47 30.05
N LYS A 439 8.00 9.80 30.35
CA LYS A 439 9.32 10.37 30.56
C LYS A 439 9.98 10.73 29.24
N ILE A 440 10.93 11.65 29.31
CA ILE A 440 11.82 12.00 28.19
C ILE A 440 13.24 11.68 28.63
N GLU A 441 13.85 10.66 28.03
CA GLU A 441 15.19 10.17 28.35
C GLU A 441 16.05 10.15 27.08
N ASN A 442 16.98 11.09 26.97
CA ASN A 442 17.94 11.15 25.87
C ASN A 442 19.35 10.94 26.44
N THR A 443 19.75 9.68 26.58
CA THR A 443 21.07 9.31 27.13
C THR A 443 22.10 9.07 26.02
N LEU A 444 21.64 8.75 24.81
CA LEU A 444 22.45 8.38 23.65
C LEU A 444 22.11 9.21 22.39
N ALA A 445 20.98 9.91 22.35
CA ALA A 445 20.66 10.81 21.24
C ALA A 445 21.65 12.00 21.17
N GLY A 446 22.65 11.89 20.28
CA GLY A 446 23.54 13.00 19.98
C GLY A 446 22.76 14.19 19.42
N ALA A 447 23.06 15.40 19.92
CA ALA A 447 22.48 16.62 19.36
C ALA A 447 22.68 16.65 17.84
N PRO A 448 21.69 17.09 17.04
CA PRO A 448 21.85 17.16 15.60
C PRO A 448 23.11 17.97 15.28
N THR A 449 24.02 17.36 14.52
CA THR A 449 25.36 17.91 14.22
C THR A 449 25.33 19.20 13.39
N GLN A 450 24.14 19.62 12.95
CA GLN A 450 23.92 20.86 12.22
C GLN A 450 23.29 21.91 13.13
N LYS A 451 23.93 23.08 13.22
CA LYS A 451 23.56 24.20 14.11
C LYS A 451 22.19 24.84 13.81
N ALA A 452 21.51 24.41 12.75
CA ALA A 452 20.30 25.05 12.23
C ALA A 452 18.99 24.37 12.68
N PHE A 453 19.07 23.25 13.42
CA PHE A 453 17.95 22.45 13.90
C PHE A 453 17.58 22.71 15.35
N PHE A 454 17.36 23.99 15.69
CA PHE A 454 16.84 24.39 16.98
C PHE A 454 15.53 25.14 16.78
N ALA A 455 14.44 24.66 17.36
CA ALA A 455 13.19 25.40 17.30
C ALA A 455 13.34 26.75 18.03
N HIS A 456 12.77 27.80 17.47
CA HIS A 456 12.69 29.13 18.07
C HIS A 456 11.78 29.13 19.31
N VAL A 457 10.68 28.38 19.25
CA VAL A 457 9.76 28.19 20.38
C VAL A 457 9.50 26.70 20.59
N VAL A 458 9.70 26.24 21.83
CA VAL A 458 9.31 24.89 22.27
C VAL A 458 8.36 25.02 23.44
N ASN A 459 7.09 24.69 23.21
CA ASN A 459 6.08 24.57 24.25
C ASN A 459 5.92 23.09 24.59
N LEU A 460 6.61 22.64 25.64
CA LEU A 460 6.50 21.28 26.15
C LEU A 460 5.62 21.26 27.40
N SER A 461 4.66 20.35 27.45
CA SER A 461 3.84 20.09 28.63
C SER A 461 3.76 18.61 28.92
N HIS A 462 3.65 18.26 30.21
CA HIS A 462 3.36 16.90 30.64
C HIS A 462 1.89 16.75 31.00
N GLY A 463 1.32 15.58 30.69
CA GLY A 463 -0.04 15.22 31.11
C GLY A 463 -0.69 14.19 30.20
N PRO A 464 -1.90 13.73 30.53
CA PRO A 464 -2.56 12.63 29.85
C PRO A 464 -2.79 12.93 28.37
N VAL A 465 -2.45 11.99 27.50
CA VAL A 465 -2.67 12.08 26.06
C VAL A 465 -3.68 11.00 25.64
N THR A 466 -4.68 11.39 24.86
CA THR A 466 -5.58 10.40 24.26
C THR A 466 -4.88 9.74 23.08
N PRO A 467 -4.67 8.41 23.10
CA PRO A 467 -4.09 7.70 21.96
C PRO A 467 -4.94 7.91 20.70
N PRO A 468 -4.34 7.96 19.51
CA PRO A 468 -5.10 8.00 18.28
C PRO A 468 -5.82 6.66 18.07
N GLU A 469 -6.96 6.71 17.38
CA GLU A 469 -7.70 5.53 16.95
C GLU A 469 -7.62 5.44 15.41
N ILE A 470 -6.56 4.81 14.93
CA ILE A 470 -6.43 4.36 13.55
C ILE A 470 -7.03 2.95 13.45
N PRO A 471 -7.84 2.65 12.43
CA PRO A 471 -8.30 1.28 12.21
C PRO A 471 -7.13 0.27 12.14
N GLU A 472 -7.23 -0.79 12.93
CA GLU A 472 -6.23 -1.87 12.99
C GLU A 472 -6.69 -3.09 12.19
N ALA A 473 -5.72 -3.93 11.80
CA ALA A 473 -5.99 -5.22 11.19
C ALA A 473 -6.69 -6.20 12.16
N PRO A 474 -7.55 -7.11 11.67
CA PRO A 474 -8.02 -7.24 10.30
C PRO A 474 -9.14 -6.24 10.01
N PHE A 475 -9.03 -5.51 8.91
CA PHE A 475 -10.17 -4.78 8.38
C PHE A 475 -11.22 -5.80 7.91
N PRO A 476 -12.52 -5.51 8.03
CA PRO A 476 -13.56 -6.39 7.52
C PRO A 476 -13.25 -6.71 6.05
N HIS A 477 -13.05 -7.99 5.75
CA HIS A 477 -12.80 -8.47 4.39
C HIS A 477 -13.82 -7.82 3.46
N PRO A 478 -13.41 -7.29 2.30
CA PRO A 478 -14.36 -6.94 1.25
C PRO A 478 -14.89 -8.24 0.64
N ASN A 479 -15.72 -8.97 1.39
CA ASN A 479 -16.63 -9.97 0.83
C ASN A 479 -17.75 -9.28 0.05
N ALA A 480 -17.90 -7.97 0.20
CA ALA A 480 -18.66 -7.16 -0.74
C ALA A 480 -17.76 -6.82 -1.94
N PRO A 481 -18.17 -7.12 -3.19
CA PRO A 481 -17.52 -6.54 -4.35
C PRO A 481 -17.45 -5.03 -4.15
N PRO A 482 -16.35 -4.36 -4.54
CA PRO A 482 -16.30 -2.91 -4.51
C PRO A 482 -17.58 -2.39 -5.18
N ASN A 483 -18.22 -1.38 -4.59
CA ASN A 483 -19.30 -0.69 -5.26
C ASN A 483 -18.71 -0.10 -6.54
N PHE A 484 -18.78 -0.87 -7.62
CA PHE A 484 -18.38 -0.43 -8.95
C PHE A 484 -19.11 0.88 -9.22
N PRO A 485 -18.50 1.81 -9.99
CA PRO A 485 -19.23 2.94 -10.53
C PRO A 485 -20.53 2.40 -11.11
N ARG A 486 -21.67 2.81 -10.54
CA ARG A 486 -22.98 2.37 -11.04
C ARG A 486 -23.04 2.82 -12.47
N VAL A 487 -22.93 1.89 -13.41
CA VAL A 487 -23.34 2.11 -14.78
C VAL A 487 -24.76 2.64 -14.70
N ALA A 488 -25.04 3.75 -15.40
CA ALA A 488 -26.36 4.36 -15.42
C ALA A 488 -27.44 3.29 -15.62
N LYS A 489 -28.58 3.48 -14.95
CA LYS A 489 -29.68 2.52 -14.73
C LYS A 489 -30.35 1.92 -15.99
N GLY A 490 -29.76 2.07 -17.17
CA GLY A 490 -30.25 1.58 -18.47
C GLY A 490 -29.38 0.52 -19.17
N LEU A 491 -28.25 0.08 -18.59
CA LEU A 491 -27.36 -0.94 -19.18
C LEU A 491 -27.36 -2.30 -18.44
N GLN A 492 -28.26 -2.48 -17.47
CA GLN A 492 -28.48 -3.81 -16.88
C GLN A 492 -29.34 -4.65 -17.85
N PRO A 493 -28.90 -5.85 -18.27
CA PRO A 493 -29.77 -6.77 -19.00
C PRO A 493 -31.00 -7.10 -18.15
N ALA A 494 -32.18 -6.95 -18.73
CA ALA A 494 -33.44 -7.39 -18.15
C ALA A 494 -33.40 -8.93 -18.01
N GLY A 495 -33.00 -9.42 -16.84
CA GLY A 495 -32.87 -10.85 -16.59
C GLY A 495 -32.08 -11.22 -15.33
N LEU A 496 -31.27 -10.30 -14.79
CA LEU A 496 -30.60 -10.50 -13.50
C LEU A 496 -31.21 -9.56 -12.46
N SER A 497 -32.51 -9.74 -12.17
CA SER A 497 -33.03 -9.24 -10.89
C SER A 497 -32.40 -10.10 -9.80
N SER A 498 -31.53 -9.50 -9.00
CA SER A 498 -31.16 -10.03 -7.70
C SER A 498 -32.45 -10.41 -6.98
N GLY A 499 -32.70 -11.70 -6.80
CA GLY A 499 -33.74 -12.17 -5.90
C GLY A 499 -33.51 -11.52 -4.54
N ASN A 500 -34.55 -10.88 -4.00
CA ASN A 500 -34.53 -10.39 -2.64
C ASN A 500 -34.06 -11.52 -1.71
N PRO A 501 -33.01 -11.31 -0.88
CA PRO A 501 -32.73 -12.28 0.17
C PRO A 501 -33.95 -12.33 1.13
N PRO A 502 -34.35 -13.51 1.59
CA PRO A 502 -35.43 -13.64 2.56
C PRO A 502 -35.06 -12.91 3.84
N ALA A 503 -36.02 -12.16 4.40
CA ALA A 503 -35.87 -11.44 5.65
C ALA A 503 -35.50 -12.42 6.78
N THR A 504 -34.28 -12.29 7.31
CA THR A 504 -33.87 -13.00 8.52
C THR A 504 -34.57 -12.35 9.72
N ALA A 505 -35.39 -13.14 10.40
CA ALA A 505 -36.13 -12.78 11.61
C ALA A 505 -35.19 -12.34 12.74
N GLY A 506 -35.65 -11.37 13.54
CA GLY A 506 -34.91 -10.72 14.60
C GLY A 506 -34.53 -11.65 15.75
N HIS A 507 -33.32 -11.44 16.29
CA HIS A 507 -32.95 -11.98 17.58
C HIS A 507 -33.27 -11.00 18.70
N ALA A 508 -34.14 -11.49 19.58
CA ALA A 508 -34.64 -10.83 20.77
C ALA A 508 -33.55 -10.63 21.84
N THR A 509 -33.70 -9.52 22.54
CA THR A 509 -33.14 -9.21 23.85
C THR A 509 -33.49 -10.27 24.89
N THR A 510 -32.50 -10.78 25.62
CA THR A 510 -32.72 -11.41 26.93
C THR A 510 -31.92 -10.68 28.00
N THR A 511 -32.64 -9.80 28.70
CA THR A 511 -32.33 -9.32 30.04
C THR A 511 -32.59 -10.46 31.03
N ALA A 512 -31.60 -10.79 31.88
CA ALA A 512 -31.83 -11.60 33.06
C ALA A 512 -31.22 -10.92 34.29
N HIS A 513 -32.08 -10.27 35.05
CA HIS A 513 -31.90 -10.08 36.49
C HIS A 513 -32.03 -11.43 37.20
N ARG A 514 -31.22 -11.71 38.24
CA ARG A 514 -31.64 -11.66 39.67
C ARG A 514 -30.54 -12.20 40.61
N ALA A 515 -30.35 -11.46 41.71
CA ALA A 515 -29.94 -11.82 43.09
C ALA A 515 -29.15 -13.12 43.33
N GLY A 516 -28.04 -13.14 44.08
CA GLY A 516 -27.80 -12.46 45.36
C GLY A 516 -27.79 -13.51 46.47
N LEU A 517 -26.62 -13.79 47.05
CA LEU A 517 -26.48 -14.48 48.34
C LEU A 517 -25.11 -14.17 48.95
N THR A 518 -25.18 -13.63 50.15
CA THR A 518 -24.12 -13.21 51.08
C THR A 518 -23.60 -14.37 51.93
N ALA A 519 -22.29 -14.41 52.22
CA ALA A 519 -21.74 -14.76 53.55
C ALA A 519 -20.22 -14.52 53.60
N HIS A 520 -19.73 -14.24 54.80
CA HIS A 520 -18.50 -13.53 55.18
C HIS A 520 -17.47 -14.53 55.83
N PRO A 521 -16.42 -14.12 56.59
CA PRO A 521 -15.02 -14.48 56.30
C PRO A 521 -14.30 -15.33 57.39
N THR A 522 -13.11 -15.84 57.06
CA THR A 522 -12.03 -16.26 57.99
C THR A 522 -10.70 -16.10 57.24
N GLY A 523 -9.60 -15.49 57.71
CA GLY A 523 -9.12 -15.22 59.05
C GLY A 523 -7.90 -16.10 59.38
N SER A 524 -6.68 -15.57 59.22
CA SER A 524 -5.37 -15.89 59.87
C SER A 524 -4.22 -15.82 58.84
N SER A 525 -3.13 -15.02 58.93
CA SER A 525 -2.23 -14.51 59.97
C SER A 525 -0.98 -15.36 60.23
N ALA A 526 0.20 -14.85 59.82
CA ALA A 526 1.54 -14.90 60.46
C ALA A 526 2.58 -14.42 59.42
N ARG A 527 3.33 -13.32 59.52
CA ARG A 527 4.18 -12.67 60.56
C ARG A 527 5.59 -13.29 60.72
N ALA A 528 6.57 -12.49 60.24
CA ALA A 528 7.93 -12.21 60.75
C ALA A 528 9.09 -13.20 60.59
N LEU A 529 10.21 -12.70 60.05
CA LEU A 529 11.52 -12.42 60.73
C LEU A 529 12.53 -11.94 59.66
N GLN A 530 12.96 -10.66 59.62
CA GLN A 530 14.02 -9.95 60.39
C GLN A 530 15.47 -10.44 60.21
N GLY A 531 16.32 -9.49 59.80
CA GLY A 531 17.77 -9.40 60.09
C GLY A 531 18.67 -9.75 58.91
N LYS A 532 19.78 -9.07 58.60
CA LYS A 532 20.59 -8.15 59.41
C LYS A 532 21.64 -7.43 58.53
N LYS A 533 21.63 -6.10 58.65
CA LYS A 533 22.68 -5.06 58.60
C LYS A 533 24.16 -5.51 58.46
N THR A 534 24.92 -4.85 57.56
CA THR A 534 26.27 -4.25 57.79
C THR A 534 26.70 -3.35 56.61
N THR A 535 26.82 -2.04 56.88
CA THR A 535 27.78 -1.06 56.27
C THR A 535 28.98 -0.96 57.26
N PRO A 536 30.15 -0.29 57.02
CA PRO A 536 30.33 1.00 56.33
C PRO A 536 31.70 1.26 55.61
N HIS A 537 31.84 2.53 55.13
CA HIS A 537 33.05 3.29 54.70
C HIS A 537 33.45 3.20 53.20
N GLY A 538 33.73 4.29 52.48
CA GLY A 538 33.92 5.69 52.88
C GLY A 538 33.91 6.72 51.72
N GLN A 539 33.98 7.98 52.15
CA GLN A 539 34.27 9.26 51.47
C GLN A 539 35.37 9.17 50.38
N ALA A 540 35.56 10.05 49.38
CA ALA A 540 34.88 11.21 48.79
C ALA A 540 35.61 11.52 47.43
N PRO A 541 35.66 12.75 46.87
CA PRO A 541 35.21 13.10 45.52
C PRO A 541 36.34 13.40 44.50
N GLU A 542 36.05 13.54 43.20
CA GLU A 542 36.73 14.55 42.35
C GLU A 542 36.12 14.74 40.94
N HIS A 543 36.37 15.95 40.44
CA HIS A 543 35.95 16.58 39.17
C HIS A 543 36.42 15.86 37.88
N ARG A 544 35.56 15.84 36.86
CA ARG A 544 35.71 16.58 35.58
C ARG A 544 34.49 16.42 34.69
#